data_AF-A0A7S3TH39-F1
#
_entry.id   AF-A0A7S3TH39-F1
#
_cell.length_a   1.000
_cell.length_b   1.000
_cell.length_c   1.000
_cell.angle_alpha   90.00
_cell.angle_beta   90.00
_cell.angle_gamma   90.00
#
_symmetry.space_group_name_H-M   'P 1'
#
loop_
_entity.id
_entity.type
_entity.pdbx_description
1 polymer ?
#
loop_
_entity_poly.entity_id
_entity_poly.type
_entity_poly.pdbx_seq_one_letter_code
_entity_poly.pdbx_strand_id
1 'polypeptide(L)'
;MGGCELRGCVRRGELSKVKDQLKNGADYAAAGDTMRGWTPLHIACWGSLKPQADKEMVEIILMQAKKDGKTSEVTAAKDRLDGKTPVDLAKERLAEVAAASAAAGGGGGGGADGEASAEADEKGKLDQIVALFG
;
A
#
# COMPACT_ATOMS: atom_id res chain seq x y z
N MET A 1 11.08 -14.00 -20.70
CA MET A 1 9.92 -14.12 -19.79
C MET A 1 9.70 -12.78 -19.12
N GLY A 2 8.70 -11.99 -19.57
CA GLY A 2 8.35 -10.71 -18.95
C GLY A 2 7.52 -10.92 -17.67
N GLY A 3 8.11 -11.56 -16.66
CA GLY A 3 7.44 -11.82 -15.38
C GLY A 3 7.14 -10.49 -14.70
N CYS A 4 5.88 -10.29 -14.27
CA CYS A 4 5.62 -9.18 -13.37
C CYS A 4 6.13 -9.53 -11.99
N GLU A 5 7.09 -8.74 -11.48
CA GLU A 5 7.43 -8.77 -10.06
C GLU A 5 6.16 -8.53 -9.24
N LEU A 6 6.07 -9.17 -8.07
CA LEU A 6 4.94 -9.07 -7.15
C LEU A 6 4.53 -7.61 -6.93
N ARG A 7 5.49 -6.70 -6.76
CA ARG A 7 5.29 -5.23 -6.71
C ARG A 7 4.49 -4.67 -7.88
N GLY A 8 4.83 -5.05 -9.11
CA GLY A 8 4.16 -4.56 -10.31
C GLY A 8 2.75 -5.11 -10.44
N CYS A 9 2.52 -6.36 -10.02
CA CYS A 9 1.17 -6.92 -9.97
C CYS A 9 0.34 -6.28 -8.85
N VAL A 10 0.96 -5.95 -7.70
CA VAL A 10 0.36 -5.15 -6.62
C VAL A 10 -0.05 -3.78 -7.13
N ARG A 11 0.87 -3.01 -7.72
CA ARG A 11 0.54 -1.69 -8.28
C ARG A 11 -0.63 -1.71 -9.26
N ARG A 12 -0.80 -2.79 -10.03
CA ARG A 12 -1.92 -2.97 -10.97
C ARG A 12 -3.22 -3.50 -10.35
N GLY A 13 -3.19 -3.94 -9.09
CA GLY A 13 -4.31 -4.59 -8.41
C GLY A 13 -4.61 -5.99 -8.95
N GLU A 14 -3.59 -6.74 -9.37
CA GLU A 14 -3.72 -8.08 -9.95
C GLU A 14 -3.68 -9.17 -8.87
N LEU A 15 -4.76 -9.30 -8.10
CA LEU A 15 -4.90 -10.28 -7.00
C LEU A 15 -4.52 -11.70 -7.38
N SER A 16 -4.96 -12.18 -8.56
CA SER A 16 -4.68 -13.54 -9.02
C SER A 16 -3.18 -13.80 -9.17
N LYS A 17 -2.45 -12.85 -9.77
CA LYS A 17 -0.98 -12.99 -9.95
C LYS A 17 -0.24 -12.85 -8.63
N VAL A 18 -0.72 -12.00 -7.73
CA VAL A 18 -0.15 -11.87 -6.38
C VAL A 18 -0.33 -13.16 -5.58
N LYS A 19 -1.54 -13.75 -5.57
CA LYS A 19 -1.79 -15.05 -4.93
C LYS A 19 -0.89 -16.14 -5.49
N ASP A 20 -0.72 -16.20 -6.81
CA ASP A 20 0.13 -17.18 -7.46
C ASP A 20 1.61 -17.01 -7.06
N GLN A 21 2.11 -15.78 -7.06
CA GLN A 21 3.46 -15.48 -6.63
C GLN A 21 3.69 -15.75 -5.14
N LEU A 22 2.76 -15.40 -4.27
CA LEU A 22 2.83 -15.73 -2.84
C LEU A 22 2.87 -17.24 -2.62
N LYS A 23 2.08 -18.02 -3.38
CA LYS A 23 2.14 -19.49 -3.37
C LYS A 23 3.47 -20.05 -3.90
N ASN A 24 4.05 -19.38 -4.88
CA ASN A 24 5.37 -19.72 -5.43
C ASN A 24 6.52 -19.30 -4.51
N GLY A 25 6.24 -18.71 -3.33
CA GLY A 25 7.27 -18.25 -2.40
C GLY A 25 7.99 -16.99 -2.88
N ALA A 26 7.33 -16.16 -3.69
CA ALA A 26 7.89 -14.90 -4.15
C ALA A 26 8.24 -14.00 -2.97
N ASP A 27 9.35 -13.28 -3.10
CA ASP A 27 9.85 -12.43 -2.04
C ASP A 27 9.01 -11.14 -1.93
N TYR A 28 8.13 -11.10 -0.94
CA TYR A 28 7.24 -9.97 -0.66
C TYR A 28 7.79 -9.05 0.44
N ALA A 29 8.89 -9.41 1.10
CA ALA A 29 9.63 -8.53 2.00
C ALA A 29 10.69 -7.69 1.24
N ALA A 30 11.05 -8.09 0.02
CA ALA A 30 12.02 -7.39 -0.78
C ALA A 30 11.59 -5.95 -1.11
N ALA A 31 12.41 -5.00 -0.69
CA ALA A 31 12.35 -3.62 -1.15
C ALA A 31 12.69 -3.58 -2.64
N GLY A 32 11.88 -2.89 -3.44
CA GLY A 32 12.22 -2.69 -4.84
C GLY A 32 13.41 -1.74 -5.01
N ASP A 33 14.13 -1.85 -6.12
CA ASP A 33 15.25 -0.95 -6.50
C ASP A 33 14.79 0.49 -6.84
N THR A 34 13.54 0.82 -6.55
CA THR A 34 12.99 2.18 -6.63
C THR A 34 13.69 3.13 -5.65
N MET A 35 13.75 4.43 -5.98
CA MET A 35 14.38 5.46 -5.12
C MET A 35 13.87 5.49 -3.67
N ARG A 36 12.60 5.13 -3.47
CA ARG A 36 12.01 4.99 -2.14
C ARG A 36 12.31 3.64 -1.46
N GLY A 37 12.55 2.57 -2.22
CA GLY A 37 12.75 1.25 -1.62
C GLY A 37 11.44 0.61 -1.14
N TRP A 38 10.31 0.96 -1.76
CA TRP A 38 9.01 0.44 -1.36
C TRP A 38 8.91 -1.07 -1.50
N THR A 39 8.41 -1.69 -0.43
CA THR A 39 7.92 -3.08 -0.42
C THR A 39 6.53 -3.14 -1.04
N PRO A 40 6.03 -4.32 -1.46
CA PRO A 40 4.66 -4.47 -1.92
C PRO A 40 3.62 -3.99 -0.89
N LEU A 41 3.91 -4.11 0.42
CA LEU A 41 3.04 -3.56 1.46
C LEU A 41 2.95 -2.03 1.41
N HIS A 42 4.08 -1.34 1.21
CA HIS A 42 4.08 0.11 1.05
C HIS A 42 3.21 0.54 -0.13
N ILE A 43 3.29 -0.18 -1.26
CA ILE A 43 2.49 0.13 -2.44
C ILE A 43 1.00 -0.10 -2.18
N ALA A 44 0.65 -1.20 -1.51
CA ALA A 44 -0.75 -1.49 -1.17
C ALA A 44 -1.33 -0.47 -0.17
N CYS A 45 -0.50 0.04 0.75
CA CYS A 45 -0.85 1.10 1.69
C CYS A 45 -0.95 2.50 1.05
N TRP A 46 -0.14 2.79 0.02
CA TRP A 46 -0.16 4.09 -0.68
C TRP A 46 -1.34 4.22 -1.65
N GLY A 47 -1.80 3.10 -2.22
CA GLY A 47 -2.91 3.06 -3.16
C GLY A 47 -2.48 2.54 -4.52
N SER A 48 -3.13 1.46 -4.97
CA SER A 48 -2.99 0.92 -6.31
C SER A 48 -4.09 1.44 -7.23
N LEU A 49 -3.96 1.16 -8.53
CA LEU A 49 -4.96 1.52 -9.55
C LEU A 49 -6.36 0.92 -9.33
N LYS A 50 -6.53 0.01 -8.37
CA LYS A 50 -7.83 -0.58 -8.01
C LYS A 50 -8.06 -0.48 -6.50
N PRO A 51 -8.95 0.42 -6.04
CA PRO A 51 -9.17 0.63 -4.60
C PRO A 51 -9.70 -0.62 -3.88
N GLN A 52 -10.47 -1.44 -4.56
CA GLN A 52 -11.01 -2.68 -3.99
C GLN A 52 -9.93 -3.76 -3.81
N ALA A 53 -8.87 -3.73 -4.63
CA ALA A 53 -7.82 -4.73 -4.58
C ALA A 53 -6.79 -4.46 -3.48
N ASP A 54 -6.60 -3.21 -3.04
CA ASP A 54 -5.57 -2.89 -2.03
C ASP A 54 -5.85 -3.53 -0.67
N LYS A 55 -7.10 -3.42 -0.17
CA LYS A 55 -7.50 -4.08 1.07
C LYS A 55 -7.24 -5.57 0.99
N GLU A 56 -7.71 -6.19 -0.08
CA GLU A 56 -7.60 -7.63 -0.26
C GLU A 56 -6.15 -8.06 -0.45
N MET A 57 -5.31 -7.24 -1.07
CA MET A 57 -3.87 -7.52 -1.17
C MET A 57 -3.13 -7.37 0.15
N VAL A 58 -3.42 -6.34 0.94
CA VAL A 58 -2.87 -6.22 2.29
C VAL A 58 -3.25 -7.43 3.11
N GLU A 59 -4.52 -7.85 3.04
CA GLU A 59 -5.01 -9.04 3.74
C GLU A 59 -4.31 -10.32 3.29
N ILE A 60 -4.19 -10.56 1.98
CA ILE A 60 -3.52 -11.77 1.45
C ILE A 60 -2.03 -11.76 1.80
N ILE A 61 -1.33 -10.63 1.66
CA ILE A 61 0.10 -10.54 2.00
C ILE A 61 0.29 -10.71 3.50
N LEU A 62 -0.54 -10.09 4.35
CA LEU A 62 -0.48 -10.28 5.81
C LEU A 62 -0.78 -11.73 6.19
N MET A 63 -1.77 -12.37 5.57
CA MET A 63 -2.13 -13.77 5.83
C MET A 63 -0.96 -14.69 5.46
N GLN A 64 -0.34 -14.48 4.30
CA GLN A 64 0.82 -15.25 3.87
C GLN A 64 2.03 -14.97 4.77
N ALA A 65 2.30 -13.71 5.08
CA ALA A 65 3.38 -13.32 5.99
C ALA A 65 3.20 -13.92 7.39
N LYS A 66 1.96 -14.03 7.89
CA LYS A 66 1.65 -14.74 9.16
C LYS A 66 1.98 -16.22 9.06
N LYS A 67 1.67 -16.83 7.91
CA LYS A 67 1.97 -18.25 7.64
C LYS A 67 3.47 -18.54 7.57
N ASP A 68 4.23 -17.64 6.96
CA ASP A 68 5.70 -17.75 6.86
C ASP A 68 6.43 -17.21 8.09
N GLY A 69 5.73 -16.57 9.04
CA GLY A 69 6.34 -15.87 10.18
C GLY A 69 7.05 -14.57 9.82
N LYS A 70 6.91 -14.09 8.58
CA LYS A 70 7.52 -12.85 8.06
C LYS A 70 6.64 -11.61 8.28
N THR A 71 5.52 -11.70 9.01
CA THR A 71 4.65 -10.55 9.28
C THR A 71 5.42 -9.38 9.86
N SER A 72 6.24 -9.62 10.88
CA SER A 72 7.04 -8.58 11.51
C SER A 72 8.08 -7.97 10.56
N GLU A 73 8.64 -8.76 9.64
CA GLU A 73 9.56 -8.24 8.61
C GLU A 73 8.85 -7.29 7.65
N VAL A 74 7.67 -7.68 7.15
CA VAL A 74 6.95 -6.87 6.15
C VAL A 74 6.31 -5.63 6.76
N THR A 75 5.83 -5.71 8.01
CA THR A 75 5.22 -4.58 8.72
C THR A 75 6.27 -3.64 9.30
N ALA A 76 7.43 -4.15 9.72
CA ALA A 76 8.53 -3.32 10.21
C ALA A 76 9.47 -2.84 9.09
N ALA A 77 9.25 -3.27 7.85
CA ALA A 77 10.03 -2.81 6.70
C ALA A 77 9.94 -1.29 6.61
N LYS A 78 11.10 -0.62 6.60
CA LYS A 78 11.17 0.83 6.48
C LYS A 78 11.51 1.22 5.05
N ASP A 79 10.85 2.27 4.59
CA ASP A 79 11.22 2.96 3.37
C ASP A 79 12.65 3.52 3.47
N ARG A 80 13.36 3.55 2.34
CA ARG A 80 14.73 4.09 2.26
C ARG A 80 14.77 5.62 2.29
N LEU A 81 13.69 6.28 1.88
CA LEU A 81 13.64 7.74 1.75
C LEU A 81 13.10 8.40 3.04
N ASP A 82 11.95 7.91 3.51
CA ASP A 82 11.24 8.48 4.66
C ASP A 82 11.50 7.73 5.97
N GLY A 83 12.02 6.50 5.91
CA GLY A 83 12.14 5.63 7.08
C GLY A 83 10.80 5.19 7.69
N LYS A 84 9.69 5.46 6.99
CA LYS A 84 8.33 5.12 7.39
C LYS A 84 8.04 3.65 7.15
N THR A 85 7.22 3.08 8.02
CA THR A 85 6.66 1.74 7.82
C THR A 85 5.42 1.81 6.91
N PRO A 86 4.93 0.67 6.39
CA PRO A 86 3.74 0.66 5.54
C PRO A 86 2.52 1.18 6.30
N VAL A 87 2.38 0.83 7.58
CA VAL A 87 1.26 1.27 8.41
C VAL A 87 1.37 2.75 8.76
N ASP A 88 2.58 3.28 8.99
CA ASP A 88 2.78 4.71 9.21
C ASP A 88 2.43 5.52 7.95
N LEU A 89 2.82 5.03 6.78
CA LEU A 89 2.46 5.61 5.49
C LEU A 89 0.94 5.59 5.26
N ALA A 90 0.27 4.48 5.57
CA ALA A 90 -1.19 4.39 5.47
C ALA A 90 -1.90 5.38 6.42
N LYS A 91 -1.41 5.51 7.66
CA LYS A 91 -1.96 6.46 8.65
C LYS A 91 -1.72 7.91 8.27
N GLU A 92 -0.52 8.23 7.80
CA GLU A 92 -0.17 9.58 7.37
C GLU A 92 -1.03 9.96 6.16
N ARG A 93 -1.20 9.03 5.21
CA ARG A 93 -2.04 9.27 4.04
C ARG A 93 -3.52 9.36 4.39
N LEU A 94 -4.00 8.54 5.33
CA LEU A 94 -5.34 8.67 5.90
C LEU A 94 -5.55 10.04 6.55
N ALA A 95 -4.56 10.52 7.29
CA ALA A 95 -4.58 11.84 7.92
C ALA A 95 -4.51 12.95 6.87
N GLU A 96 -3.73 12.81 5.82
CA GLU A 96 -3.69 13.75 4.70
C GLU A 96 -5.00 13.79 3.93
N VAL A 97 -5.64 12.65 3.64
CA VAL A 97 -6.95 12.62 2.97
C VAL A 97 -8.03 13.19 3.90
N ALA A 98 -7.97 12.88 5.20
CA ALA A 98 -8.86 13.46 6.19
C ALA A 98 -8.64 14.99 6.35
N ALA A 99 -7.39 15.44 6.30
CA ALA A 99 -7.02 16.84 6.37
C ALA A 99 -7.36 17.56 5.06
N ALA A 100 -7.15 16.97 3.89
CA ALA A 100 -7.55 17.48 2.58
C ALA A 100 -9.07 17.65 2.50
N SER A 101 -9.82 16.66 3.01
CA SER A 101 -11.27 16.76 3.17
C SER A 101 -11.71 17.92 4.08
N ALA A 102 -10.87 18.35 5.03
CA ALA A 102 -11.12 19.53 5.88
C ALA A 102 -10.53 20.83 5.30
N ALA A 103 -9.47 20.73 4.50
CA ALA A 103 -8.66 21.82 3.96
C ALA A 103 -9.10 22.26 2.56
N ALA A 104 -10.23 21.76 2.04
CA ALA A 104 -10.97 22.42 0.96
C ALA A 104 -11.36 23.89 1.28
N GLY A 105 -11.08 24.37 2.50
CA GLY A 105 -11.10 25.78 2.90
C GLY A 105 -9.76 26.54 2.91
N GLY A 106 -8.60 25.96 2.58
CA GLY A 106 -7.34 26.73 2.64
C GLY A 106 -6.04 26.01 2.32
N GLY A 107 -5.59 26.14 1.07
CA GLY A 107 -4.25 26.66 0.72
C GLY A 107 -2.99 25.79 0.88
N GLY A 108 -2.56 25.21 -0.26
CA GLY A 108 -1.15 25.08 -0.67
C GLY A 108 -0.37 23.86 -0.15
N GLY A 109 0.34 23.09 -0.96
CA GLY A 109 0.67 23.16 -2.38
C GLY A 109 1.60 21.99 -2.74
N GLY A 110 1.52 21.52 -3.99
CA GLY A 110 2.36 20.46 -4.54
C GLY A 110 1.54 19.45 -5.34
N GLY A 111 1.54 19.59 -6.66
CA GLY A 111 0.63 18.93 -7.61
C GLY A 111 0.59 17.40 -7.60
N ALA A 112 -0.31 16.76 -8.34
CA ALA A 112 -1.05 17.25 -9.48
C ALA A 112 -2.34 16.42 -9.68
N ASP A 113 -3.29 17.04 -10.41
CA ASP A 113 -4.47 16.44 -11.06
C ASP A 113 -5.44 15.57 -10.23
N GLY A 114 -6.46 16.26 -9.70
CA GLY A 114 -7.87 15.98 -9.98
C GLY A 114 -8.46 14.64 -9.55
N GLU A 115 -9.23 14.63 -8.45
CA GLU A 115 -10.56 14.00 -8.37
C GLU A 115 -11.17 14.20 -6.97
N ALA A 116 -11.80 15.36 -6.76
CA ALA A 116 -12.47 15.71 -5.49
C ALA A 116 -13.67 14.81 -5.11
N SER A 117 -14.01 13.81 -5.94
CA SER A 117 -15.07 12.83 -5.66
C SER A 117 -14.54 11.44 -5.28
N ALA A 118 -13.24 11.17 -5.46
CA ALA A 118 -12.61 9.91 -5.04
C ALA A 118 -12.11 9.95 -3.58
N GLU A 119 -11.85 11.15 -3.04
CA GLU A 119 -11.16 11.34 -1.74
C GLU A 119 -11.94 10.78 -0.53
N ALA A 120 -13.27 10.83 -0.54
CA ALA A 120 -14.09 10.29 0.57
C ALA A 120 -14.09 8.75 0.60
N ASP A 121 -14.08 8.10 -0.57
CA ASP A 121 -13.99 6.63 -0.69
C ASP A 121 -12.59 6.14 -0.31
N GLU A 122 -11.56 6.91 -0.67
CA GLU A 122 -10.16 6.59 -0.37
C GLU A 122 -9.88 6.61 1.15
N LYS A 123 -10.47 7.55 1.90
CA LYS A 123 -10.37 7.58 3.36
C LYS A 123 -10.89 6.31 4.01
N GLY A 124 -12.10 5.88 3.66
CA GLY A 124 -12.73 4.68 4.24
C GLY A 124 -11.97 3.39 3.90
N LYS A 125 -11.31 3.37 2.75
CA LYS A 125 -10.42 2.28 2.35
C LYS A 125 -9.11 2.28 3.15
N LEU A 126 -8.44 3.42 3.27
CA LEU A 126 -7.20 3.54 4.04
C LEU A 126 -7.44 3.19 5.51
N ASP A 127 -8.57 3.59 6.08
CA ASP A 127 -8.99 3.24 7.44
C ASP A 127 -9.12 1.71 7.60
N GLN A 128 -9.79 1.04 6.66
CA GLN A 128 -9.88 -0.42 6.64
C GLN A 128 -8.51 -1.09 6.50
N ILE A 129 -7.60 -0.54 5.69
CA ILE A 129 -6.24 -1.06 5.54
C ILE A 129 -5.48 -0.92 6.86
N VAL A 130 -5.52 0.25 7.49
CA VAL A 130 -4.87 0.49 8.80
C VAL A 130 -5.45 -0.45 9.86
N ALA A 131 -6.75 -0.70 9.83
CA ALA A 131 -7.42 -1.65 10.73
C ALA A 131 -6.96 -3.11 10.56
N LEU A 132 -6.39 -3.50 9.41
CA LEU A 132 -5.79 -4.84 9.22
C LEU A 132 -4.46 -5.01 9.97
N PHE A 133 -3.80 -3.90 10.34
CA PHE A 133 -2.51 -3.90 11.05
C PHE A 133 -2.64 -3.74 12.58
N GLY A 134 -3.80 -3.30 13.08
CA GLY A 134 -4.10 -3.14 14.51
C GLY A 134 -4.66 -4.40 15.13
#